data_AF-A0A8T4T9G5-F1
#
_entry.id   AF-A0A8T4T9G5-F1
#
_cell.length_a   1.000
_cell.length_b   1.000
_cell.length_c   1.000
_cell.angle_alpha   90.00
_cell.angle_beta   90.00
_cell.angle_gamma   90.00
#
_symmetry.space_group_name_H-M   'P 1'
#
loop_
_entity.id
_entity.type
_entity.pdbx_description
1 polymer ?
#
loop_
_entity_poly.entity_id
_entity_poly.type
_entity_poly.pdbx_seq_one_letter_code
_entity_poly.pdbx_strand_id
1 'polypeptide(L)'
;MILPVSAASAMPPGGAVDTATFDQILQPVWKIYNFVKYIATAIAAIVLVIAGIGIMTSGNDMMKRENAKNTIGYVVMGLIIIWAAPFIIQLFAG
;
A
#
# COMPACT_ATOMS: atom_id res chain seq x y z
N MET A 1 9.70 -20.60 39.73
CA MET A 1 8.61 -21.51 40.15
C MET A 1 7.49 -21.36 39.15
N ILE A 2 7.28 -22.39 38.35
CA ILE A 2 6.27 -22.53 37.30
C ILE A 2 4.97 -23.06 37.93
N LEU A 3 3.84 -22.38 37.78
CA LEU A 3 2.47 -22.88 38.01
C LEU A 3 1.47 -21.94 37.29
N PRO A 4 0.28 -22.41 36.87
CA PRO A 4 0.04 -23.52 35.95
C PRO A 4 -0.97 -23.17 34.84
N VAL A 5 -0.89 -23.91 33.73
CA VAL A 5 -1.96 -24.13 32.74
C VAL A 5 -3.27 -24.52 33.44
N SER A 6 -4.20 -23.58 33.74
CA SER A 6 -5.47 -23.99 34.37
C SER A 6 -6.74 -23.14 34.15
N ALA A 7 -6.75 -22.08 33.34
CA ALA A 7 -8.03 -21.41 33.02
C ALA A 7 -7.92 -20.52 31.77
N ALA A 8 -7.92 -21.00 30.52
CA ALA A 8 -8.64 -22.14 29.93
C ALA A 8 -10.16 -22.16 30.16
N SER A 9 -10.77 -21.21 30.89
CA SER A 9 -12.20 -21.25 31.23
C SER A 9 -13.00 -19.96 30.97
N ALA A 10 -12.47 -18.99 30.22
CA ALA A 10 -13.26 -17.89 29.69
C ALA A 10 -13.19 -17.87 28.16
N MET A 11 -13.60 -18.98 27.54
CA MET A 11 -13.87 -19.02 26.11
C MET A 11 -15.15 -18.22 25.85
N PRO A 12 -15.11 -17.11 25.10
CA PRO A 12 -16.33 -16.46 24.63
C PRO A 12 -17.01 -17.41 23.63
N PRO A 13 -18.36 -17.46 23.61
CA PRO A 13 -19.08 -18.18 22.57
C PRO A 13 -18.67 -17.59 21.21
N GLY A 14 -18.47 -18.46 20.22
CA GLY A 14 -17.82 -18.17 18.94
C GLY A 14 -18.21 -16.83 18.31
N GLY A 15 -17.20 -16.09 17.86
CA GLY A 15 -17.35 -14.82 17.14
C GLY A 15 -16.35 -13.72 17.51
N ALA A 16 -15.87 -13.67 18.76
CA ALA A 16 -15.02 -12.56 19.25
C ALA A 16 -13.51 -12.87 19.27
N VAL A 17 -13.11 -14.14 19.34
CA VAL A 17 -11.69 -14.54 19.38
C VAL A 17 -11.05 -14.54 17.99
N ASP A 18 -11.84 -14.81 16.96
CA ASP A 18 -11.34 -14.97 15.58
C ASP A 18 -10.92 -13.62 14.98
N THR A 19 -11.74 -12.58 15.13
CA THR A 19 -11.44 -11.22 14.61
C THR A 19 -10.30 -10.56 15.36
N ALA A 20 -10.28 -10.63 16.70
CA ALA A 20 -9.21 -10.01 17.49
C ALA A 20 -7.84 -10.67 17.25
N THR A 21 -7.80 -11.98 17.02
CA THR A 21 -6.56 -12.70 16.69
C THR A 21 -6.14 -12.42 15.25
N PHE A 22 -7.08 -12.35 14.32
CA PHE A 22 -6.82 -12.01 12.91
C PHE A 22 -6.27 -10.59 12.76
N ASP A 23 -6.81 -9.62 13.49
CA ASP A 23 -6.31 -8.24 13.52
C ASP A 23 -4.87 -8.14 14.03
N GLN A 24 -4.51 -8.93 15.05
CA GLN A 24 -3.14 -8.98 15.57
C GLN A 24 -2.15 -9.54 14.54
N ILE A 25 -2.56 -10.49 13.70
CA ILE A 25 -1.73 -11.04 12.62
C ILE A 25 -1.62 -10.06 11.44
N LEU A 26 -2.65 -9.25 11.19
CA LEU A 26 -2.64 -8.26 10.11
C LEU A 26 -1.93 -6.95 10.48
N GLN A 27 -1.82 -6.60 11.76
CA GLN A 27 -1.14 -5.39 12.25
C GLN A 27 0.25 -5.15 11.62
N PRO A 28 1.18 -6.13 11.57
CA PRO A 28 2.48 -5.96 10.92
C PRO A 28 2.36 -5.68 9.42
N VAL A 29 1.41 -6.33 8.74
CA VAL A 29 1.16 -6.17 7.30
C VAL A 29 0.69 -4.75 7.00
N TRP A 30 -0.26 -4.23 7.78
CA TRP A 30 -0.74 -2.85 7.65
C TRP A 30 0.37 -1.82 7.88
N LYS A 31 1.26 -2.08 8.83
CA LYS A 31 2.42 -1.20 9.09
C LYS A 31 3.37 -1.17 7.91
N ILE A 32 3.70 -2.33 7.33
CA ILE A 32 4.56 -2.41 6.13
C ILE A 32 3.88 -1.74 4.93
N TYR A 33 2.59 -2.00 4.72
CA TYR A 33 1.83 -1.43 3.63
C TYR A 33 1.81 0.10 3.70
N ASN A 34 1.50 0.66 4.87
CA ASN A 34 1.47 2.11 5.05
C ASN A 34 2.86 2.74 4.86
N PHE A 35 3.92 2.09 5.36
CA PHE A 35 5.28 2.56 5.17
C PHE A 35 5.65 2.61 3.67
N VAL A 36 5.41 1.53 2.93
CA VAL A 36 5.66 1.47 1.49
C VAL A 36 4.80 2.48 0.74
N LYS A 37 3.51 2.60 1.10
CA LYS A 37 2.59 3.56 0.50
C LYS A 37 3.15 4.99 0.61
N TYR A 38 3.54 5.43 1.81
CA TYR A 38 4.03 6.81 1.98
C TYR A 38 5.34 7.06 1.23
N ILE A 39 6.29 6.13 1.28
CA ILE A 39 7.57 6.27 0.56
C ILE A 39 7.34 6.28 -0.95
N ALA A 40 6.54 5.35 -1.46
CA ALA A 40 6.23 5.29 -2.88
C ALA A 40 5.50 6.56 -3.35
N THR A 41 4.61 7.11 -2.53
CA THR A 41 3.93 8.38 -2.85
C THR A 41 4.90 9.56 -2.89
N ALA A 42 5.87 9.60 -1.97
CA ALA A 42 6.91 10.63 -1.97
C ALA A 42 7.83 10.53 -3.21
N ILE A 43 8.27 9.31 -3.55
CA ILE A 43 9.07 9.06 -4.75
C ILE A 43 8.28 9.43 -6.00
N ALA A 44 7.01 9.04 -6.08
CA ALA A 44 6.13 9.36 -7.19
C ALA A 44 6.03 10.88 -7.40
N ALA A 45 5.87 11.67 -6.32
CA ALA A 45 5.84 13.12 -6.42
C ALA A 45 7.12 13.70 -7.05
N ILE A 46 8.30 13.21 -6.63
CA ILE A 46 9.59 13.64 -7.18
C ILE A 46 9.69 13.28 -8.67
N VAL A 47 9.35 12.03 -9.03
CA VAL A 47 9.41 11.56 -10.42
C VAL A 47 8.44 12.35 -11.30
N LEU A 48 7.25 12.69 -10.81
CA LEU A 48 6.29 13.53 -11.54
C LEU A 48 6.84 14.92 -11.81
N VAL A 49 7.54 15.54 -10.84
CA VAL A 49 8.19 16.83 -11.06
C VAL A 49 9.28 16.72 -12.14
N ILE A 50 10.13 15.69 -12.06
CA ILE A 50 11.19 15.46 -13.05
C ILE A 50 10.60 15.23 -14.45
N ALA A 51 9.56 14.41 -14.55
CA ALA A 51 8.89 14.14 -15.82
C ALA A 51 8.16 15.38 -16.37
N GLY A 52 7.55 16.19 -15.49
CA GLY A 52 6.94 17.47 -15.85
C GLY A 52 7.94 18.46 -16.43
N ILE A 53 9.09 18.61 -15.77
CA ILE A 53 10.21 19.42 -16.28
C ILE A 53 10.72 18.83 -17.61
N GLY A 54 10.80 17.51 -17.71
CA GLY A 54 11.17 16.80 -18.94
C GLY A 54 10.28 17.16 -20.13
N ILE A 55 8.95 17.22 -19.94
CA ILE A 55 8.02 17.64 -20.99
C ILE A 55 8.28 19.10 -21.42
N MET A 56 8.52 20.00 -20.46
CA MET A 56 8.75 21.42 -20.75
C MET A 56 10.07 21.66 -21.49
N THR A 57 11.13 20.93 -21.12
CA THR A 57 12.48 21.09 -21.69
C THR A 57 12.69 20.31 -22.98
N SER A 58 11.78 19.42 -23.36
CA SER A 58 11.90 18.60 -24.57
C SER A 58 11.86 19.39 -25.88
N GLY A 59 11.31 20.61 -25.89
CA GLY A 59 11.28 21.46 -27.08
C GLY A 59 10.69 20.76 -28.30
N ASN A 60 11.50 20.58 -29.35
CA ASN A 60 11.12 19.94 -30.62
C ASN A 60 11.48 18.44 -30.69
N ASP A 61 12.03 17.86 -29.63
CA ASP A 61 12.35 16.43 -29.54
C ASP A 61 11.09 15.65 -29.11
N MET A 62 10.38 15.12 -30.12
CA MET A 62 9.15 14.37 -29.91
C MET A 62 9.36 13.12 -29.05
N MET A 63 10.52 12.45 -29.19
CA MET A 63 10.80 11.22 -28.47
C MET A 63 10.97 11.48 -26.97
N LYS A 64 11.68 12.55 -26.59
CA LYS A 64 11.81 12.94 -25.17
C LYS A 64 10.47 13.31 -24.54
N ARG A 65 9.63 14.01 -25.30
CA ARG A 65 8.30 14.42 -24.83
C ARG A 65 7.39 13.21 -24.61
N GLU A 66 7.42 12.23 -25.51
CA GLU A 66 6.63 11.00 -25.39
C GLU A 66 7.11 10.14 -24.21
N ASN A 67 8.42 9.97 -24.04
CA ASN A 67 8.97 9.25 -22.91
C ASN A 67 8.57 9.88 -21.57
N ALA A 68 8.64 11.20 -21.44
CA ALA A 68 8.27 11.89 -20.20
C ALA A 68 6.77 11.73 -19.88
N LYS A 69 5.89 11.74 -20.89
CA LYS A 69 4.46 11.43 -20.71
C LYS A 69 4.24 9.98 -20.27
N ASN A 70 4.93 9.03 -20.88
CA ASN A 70 4.86 7.62 -20.49
C ASN A 70 5.33 7.42 -19.05
N THR A 71 6.40 8.10 -18.63
CA THR A 71 6.85 8.10 -17.23
C THR A 71 5.75 8.59 -16.29
N ILE A 72 5.07 9.68 -16.60
CA ILE A 72 3.92 10.16 -15.81
C ILE A 72 2.84 9.08 -15.74
N GLY A 73 2.50 8.46 -16.88
CA GLY A 73 1.52 7.38 -16.95
C GLY A 73 1.88 6.21 -16.03
N TYR A 74 3.12 5.74 -16.06
CA TYR A 74 3.58 4.65 -15.19
C TYR A 74 3.53 5.01 -13.71
N VAL A 75 3.90 6.24 -13.34
CA VAL A 75 3.84 6.70 -11.96
C VAL A 75 2.39 6.76 -11.46
N VAL A 76 1.49 7.33 -12.27
CA VAL A 76 0.06 7.39 -11.95
C VAL A 76 -0.52 5.98 -11.80
N MET A 77 -0.16 5.06 -12.70
CA MET A 77 -0.65 3.68 -12.63
C MET A 77 -0.14 2.95 -11.38
N GLY A 78 1.13 3.16 -11.00
CA GLY A 78 1.69 2.64 -9.76
C GLY A 78 0.98 3.18 -8.52
N LEU A 79 0.68 4.48 -8.49
CA LEU A 79 -0.09 5.09 -7.40
C LEU A 79 -1.50 4.49 -7.30
N ILE A 80 -2.19 4.31 -8.41
CA ILE A 80 -3.51 3.70 -8.43
C ILE A 80 -3.46 2.30 -7.81
N ILE A 81 -2.49 1.46 -8.16
CA ILE A 81 -2.35 0.10 -7.61
C ILE A 81 -2.17 0.14 -6.08
N ILE A 82 -1.28 1.01 -5.58
CA ILE A 82 -1.02 1.14 -4.14
C ILE A 82 -2.28 1.56 -3.39
N TRP A 83 -3.04 2.52 -3.94
CA TRP A 83 -4.27 3.01 -3.33
C TRP A 83 -5.45 2.07 -3.50
N ALA A 84 -5.45 1.23 -4.54
CA ALA A 84 -6.46 0.21 -4.80
C ALA A 84 -6.29 -1.05 -3.92
N ALA A 85 -5.09 -1.30 -3.38
CA ALA A 85 -4.81 -2.47 -2.54
C ALA A 85 -5.85 -2.76 -1.43
N PRO A 86 -6.29 -1.80 -0.59
CA PRO A 86 -7.30 -2.06 0.44
C PRO A 86 -8.67 -2.46 -0.15
N PHE A 87 -9.04 -1.94 -1.32
CA PHE A 87 -10.29 -2.31 -1.99
C PHE A 87 -10.26 -3.76 -2.45
N ILE A 88 -9.13 -4.22 -2.98
CA ILE A 88 -8.94 -5.63 -3.37
C ILE A 88 -9.07 -6.54 -2.15
N ILE A 89 -8.44 -6.19 -1.02
CA ILE A 89 -8.53 -6.99 0.21
C ILE A 89 -9.97 -7.07 0.71
N GLN A 90 -10.71 -5.96 0.69
CA GLN A 90 -12.12 -5.92 1.09
C GLN A 90 -13.02 -6.75 0.16
N LEU A 91 -12.72 -6.78 -1.14
CA LEU A 91 -13.46 -7.61 -2.09
C LEU A 91 -13.32 -9.11 -1.82
N PHE A 92 -12.17 -9.56 -1.30
CA PHE A 92 -11.95 -10.96 -0.94
C PHE A 92 -12.37 -11.31 0.49
N ALA A 93 -12.45 -10.31 1.38
CA ALA A 93 -12.88 -10.49 2.76
C ALA A 93 -14.40 -10.37 2.97
N GLY A 94 -15.14 -9.92 1.94
CA GLY A 94 -16.59 -9.81 1.91
C GLY A 94 -17.30 -11.06 1.40
#